data_AF-M1WHE5-F1
#
_entry.id   AF-M1WHE5-F1
#
_cell.length_a   1.000
_cell.length_b   1.000
_cell.length_c   1.000
_cell.angle_alpha   90.00
_cell.angle_beta   90.00
_cell.angle_gamma   90.00
#
_symmetry.space_group_name_H-M   'P 1'
#
loop_
_entity.id
_entity.type
_entity.pdbx_description
1 polymer ?
#
loop_
_entity_poly.entity_id
_entity_poly.type
_entity_poly.pdbx_seq_one_letter_code
_entity_poly.pdbx_strand_id
1 'polypeptide(L)'
;MTNKRTDISSLREMILDLICEDCRHDEILSRVNEQLDAQGQRAISLRTLRRFIQDWSLDKANLDDVRELIQTLIHKGSRQGDILRKVNEQLSGHNQRAISLRTLQRKIKDWGLGQIETNSVRELIQTQLDNGYQPLELIERVNTQLSAENQCGISLRTLQKHLKEWGLDRKTKHARFLQDSYEDITELIVQQVPIVTILRSMNEALEEEGLPRISERTFYKHLESWGFQRQERVRITDELVDRVRYRFFVYGLSDRSILRDVQKLDKLPCTAYAIRKIRYQYGMKRRYRTEEERLSNLLRAIEFIESDLQKSPAVLSMGREYLYVYVRQQGLDSGLSRT
;
A
#
# COMPACT_ATOMS: atom_id res chain seq x y z
N MET A 1 -41.51 71.33 16.20
CA MET A 1 -41.63 69.93 15.73
C MET A 1 -40.53 69.12 16.40
N THR A 2 -40.89 68.21 17.28
CA THR A 2 -39.94 67.43 18.08
C THR A 2 -39.18 66.45 17.19
N ASN A 3 -37.84 66.52 17.20
CA ASN A 3 -36.97 65.53 16.56
C ASN A 3 -37.14 64.19 17.30
N LYS A 4 -38.16 63.40 16.93
CA LYS A 4 -38.26 62.01 17.35
C LYS A 4 -37.04 61.28 16.78
N ARG A 5 -36.13 60.86 17.66
CA ARG A 5 -35.07 59.91 17.30
C ARG A 5 -35.74 58.63 16.83
N THR A 6 -35.34 58.13 15.67
CA THR A 6 -35.77 56.82 15.14
C THR A 6 -35.42 55.73 16.17
N ASP A 7 -36.40 54.97 16.64
CA ASP A 7 -36.21 53.90 17.62
C ASP A 7 -36.07 52.54 16.92
N ILE A 8 -34.85 52.32 16.43
CA ILE A 8 -34.47 51.10 15.70
C ILE A 8 -34.39 49.90 16.66
N SER A 9 -34.30 50.13 17.97
CA SER A 9 -34.21 49.08 19.00
C SER A 9 -35.43 48.15 18.99
N SER A 10 -36.60 48.70 18.67
CA SER A 10 -37.85 47.94 18.52
C SER A 10 -37.85 46.95 17.36
N LEU A 11 -36.93 47.10 16.39
CA LEU A 11 -36.77 46.24 15.21
C LEU A 11 -35.59 45.27 15.33
N ARG A 12 -34.97 45.15 16.50
CA ARG A 12 -33.78 44.32 16.72
C ARG A 12 -34.00 42.85 16.37
N GLU A 13 -35.10 42.25 16.83
CA GLU A 13 -35.41 40.83 16.56
C GLU A 13 -35.67 40.60 15.06
N MET A 14 -36.35 41.52 14.38
CA MET A 14 -36.54 41.45 12.93
C MET A 14 -35.21 41.53 12.17
N ILE A 15 -34.30 42.42 12.58
CA ILE A 15 -32.97 42.54 11.96
C ILE A 15 -32.17 41.25 12.17
N LEU A 16 -32.28 40.64 13.34
CA LEU A 16 -31.66 39.35 13.68
C LEU A 16 -32.17 38.21 12.80
N ASP A 17 -33.49 38.06 12.66
CA ASP A 17 -34.09 37.03 11.82
C ASP A 17 -33.60 37.12 10.37
N LEU A 18 -33.53 38.33 9.83
CA LEU A 18 -33.05 38.56 8.46
C LEU A 18 -31.54 38.26 8.31
N ILE A 19 -30.73 38.48 9.34
CA ILE A 19 -29.31 38.09 9.35
C ILE A 19 -29.17 36.56 9.41
N CYS A 20 -30.03 35.88 10.18
CA CYS A 20 -30.09 34.42 10.26
C CYS A 20 -30.52 33.78 8.93
N GLU A 21 -31.38 34.45 8.17
CA GLU A 21 -31.80 34.06 6.81
C GLU A 21 -30.74 34.36 5.72
N ASP A 22 -29.55 34.84 6.09
CA ASP A 22 -28.44 35.22 5.18
C ASP A 22 -28.82 36.29 4.14
N CYS A 23 -29.77 37.17 4.50
CA CYS A 23 -30.18 38.29 3.66
C CYS A 23 -29.04 39.31 3.49
N ARG A 24 -28.97 39.94 2.32
CA ARG A 24 -27.96 40.98 2.08
C ARG A 24 -28.30 42.22 2.90
N HIS A 25 -27.27 42.96 3.30
CA HIS A 25 -27.45 44.16 4.13
C HIS A 25 -28.37 45.21 3.47
N ASP A 26 -28.40 45.27 2.14
CA ASP A 26 -29.28 46.17 1.38
C ASP A 26 -30.75 45.70 1.43
N GLU A 27 -31.00 44.38 1.47
CA GLU A 27 -32.33 43.81 1.62
C GLU A 27 -32.85 43.97 3.05
N ILE A 28 -31.97 43.78 4.04
CA ILE A 28 -32.25 44.08 5.45
C ILE A 28 -32.61 45.56 5.60
N LEU A 29 -31.84 46.46 4.97
CA LEU A 29 -32.11 47.89 5.01
C LEU A 29 -33.48 48.25 4.42
N SER A 30 -33.84 47.67 3.27
CA SER A 30 -35.14 47.89 2.64
C SER A 30 -36.29 47.47 3.56
N ARG A 31 -36.24 46.26 4.13
CA ARG A 31 -37.27 45.75 5.05
C ARG A 31 -37.35 46.57 6.34
N VAL A 32 -36.21 46.97 6.90
CA VAL A 32 -36.16 47.82 8.10
C VAL A 32 -36.75 49.21 7.80
N ASN A 33 -36.45 49.79 6.64
CA ASN A 33 -37.00 51.09 6.26
C ASN A 33 -38.50 51.06 5.96
N GLU A 34 -39.01 49.98 5.34
CA GLU A 34 -40.44 49.76 5.16
C GLU A 34 -41.16 49.71 6.51
N GLN A 35 -40.60 49.00 7.48
CA GLN A 35 -41.20 48.89 8.81
C GLN A 35 -41.10 50.19 9.62
N LEU A 36 -40.00 50.94 9.47
CA LEU A 36 -39.87 52.28 10.07
C LEU A 36 -40.87 53.26 9.47
N ASP A 37 -41.12 53.21 8.16
CA ASP A 37 -42.11 54.06 7.49
C ASP A 37 -43.53 53.72 7.97
N ALA A 38 -43.85 52.43 8.11
CA ALA A 38 -45.12 51.96 8.69
C ALA A 38 -45.32 52.44 10.15
N GLN A 39 -44.24 52.63 10.91
CA GLN A 39 -44.26 53.20 12.26
C GLN A 39 -44.22 54.74 12.29
N GLY A 40 -44.24 55.40 11.12
CA GLY A 40 -44.15 56.86 10.98
C GLY A 40 -42.79 57.43 11.40
N GLN A 41 -41.73 56.62 11.34
CA GLN A 41 -40.37 56.99 11.68
C GLN A 41 -39.54 57.34 10.43
N ARG A 42 -38.42 58.05 10.64
CA ARG A 42 -37.52 58.40 9.54
C ARG A 42 -36.71 57.16 9.11
N ALA A 43 -36.66 56.93 7.80
CA ALA A 43 -35.77 55.94 7.19
C ALA A 43 -34.31 56.15 7.60
N ILE A 44 -33.57 55.04 7.68
CA ILE A 44 -32.18 55.00 8.10
C ILE A 44 -31.27 54.67 6.92
N SER A 45 -30.01 55.07 7.03
CA SER A 45 -28.99 54.73 6.04
C SER A 45 -28.38 53.36 6.33
N LEU A 46 -27.82 52.72 5.29
CA LEU A 46 -27.05 51.48 5.44
C LEU A 46 -25.90 51.61 6.47
N ARG A 47 -25.27 52.78 6.53
CA ARG A 47 -24.20 53.07 7.48
C ARG A 47 -24.72 53.09 8.92
N THR A 48 -25.92 53.63 9.11
CA THR A 48 -26.60 53.65 10.41
C THR A 48 -26.98 52.23 10.83
N LEU A 49 -27.57 51.43 9.92
CA LEU A 49 -27.89 50.02 10.16
C LEU A 49 -26.64 49.21 10.54
N ARG A 50 -25.55 49.33 9.78
CA ARG A 50 -24.27 48.65 10.08
C ARG A 50 -23.72 49.02 11.45
N ARG A 51 -23.85 50.29 11.86
CA ARG A 51 -23.43 50.74 13.19
C ARG A 51 -24.27 50.08 14.28
N PHE A 52 -25.58 49.95 14.11
CA PHE A 52 -26.44 49.25 15.07
C PHE A 52 -26.16 47.75 15.13
N ILE A 53 -25.94 47.08 13.99
CA ILE A 53 -25.56 45.66 13.94
C ILE A 53 -24.23 45.44 14.69
N GLN A 54 -23.26 46.34 14.50
CA GLN A 54 -21.97 46.30 15.19
C GLN A 54 -22.10 46.61 16.68
N ASP A 55 -22.86 47.64 17.05
CA ASP A 55 -23.08 48.06 18.45
C ASP A 55 -23.84 46.99 19.25
N TRP A 56 -24.75 46.26 18.60
CA TRP A 56 -25.45 45.11 19.18
C TRP A 56 -24.66 43.79 19.09
N SER A 57 -23.43 43.82 18.57
CA SER A 57 -22.57 42.65 18.37
C SER A 57 -23.19 41.52 17.54
N LEU A 58 -24.19 41.83 16.72
CA LEU A 58 -24.91 40.85 15.88
C LEU A 58 -24.05 40.33 14.72
N ASP A 59 -22.91 40.99 14.46
CA ASP A 59 -21.93 40.60 13.44
C ASP A 59 -21.10 39.36 13.82
N LYS A 60 -21.04 38.99 15.11
CA LYS A 60 -20.11 37.96 15.60
C LYS A 60 -20.83 36.92 16.48
N ALA A 61 -20.71 35.65 16.11
CA ALA A 61 -21.08 34.55 16.98
C ALA A 61 -20.15 34.49 18.20
N ASN A 62 -20.71 34.40 19.41
CA ASN A 62 -19.93 34.16 20.63
C ASN A 62 -19.69 32.66 20.77
N LEU A 63 -18.57 32.22 20.22
CA LEU A 63 -18.24 30.80 20.17
C LEU A 63 -17.78 30.24 21.52
N ASP A 64 -17.47 31.09 22.50
CA ASP A 64 -17.09 30.64 23.84
C ASP A 64 -18.29 30.01 24.58
N ASP A 65 -19.52 30.45 24.31
CA ASP A 65 -20.75 29.91 24.93
C ASP A 65 -21.07 28.47 24.46
N VAL A 66 -20.61 28.11 23.25
CA VAL A 66 -20.80 26.78 22.66
C VAL A 66 -19.55 25.89 22.77
N ARG A 67 -18.50 26.38 23.47
CA ARG A 67 -17.22 25.67 23.61
C ARG A 67 -17.38 24.30 24.29
N GLU A 68 -18.11 24.25 25.40
CA GLU A 68 -18.38 23.00 26.14
C GLU A 68 -19.19 21.99 25.31
N LEU A 69 -20.15 22.49 24.50
CA LEU A 69 -20.90 21.64 23.56
C LEU A 69 -19.95 21.04 22.51
N ILE A 70 -19.12 21.89 21.88
CA ILE A 70 -18.14 21.46 20.87
C ILE A 70 -17.20 20.41 21.47
N GLN A 71 -16.66 20.68 22.66
CA GLN A 71 -15.81 19.76 23.38
C GLN A 71 -16.52 18.41 23.59
N THR A 72 -17.73 18.42 24.17
CA THR A 72 -18.50 17.19 24.44
C THR A 72 -18.79 16.39 23.16
N LEU A 73 -19.13 17.06 22.06
CA LEU A 73 -19.45 16.38 20.80
C LEU A 73 -18.22 15.78 20.12
N ILE A 74 -17.06 16.44 20.23
CA ILE A 74 -15.77 15.91 19.78
C ILE A 74 -15.42 14.64 20.59
N HIS A 75 -15.58 14.67 21.92
CA HIS A 75 -15.34 13.51 22.79
C HIS A 75 -16.23 12.31 22.43
N LYS A 76 -17.49 12.58 22.07
CA LYS A 76 -18.44 11.55 21.61
C LYS A 76 -18.12 11.00 20.20
N GLY A 77 -17.07 11.47 19.54
CA GLY A 77 -16.70 11.04 18.20
C GLY A 77 -17.67 11.52 17.12
N SER A 78 -18.42 12.60 17.36
CA SER A 78 -19.39 13.12 16.41
C SER A 78 -18.70 13.61 15.14
N ARG A 79 -19.31 13.37 13.97
CA ARG A 79 -18.76 13.89 12.71
C ARG A 79 -18.81 15.41 12.71
N GLN A 80 -17.84 16.05 12.05
CA GLN A 80 -17.76 17.52 12.02
C GLN A 80 -19.03 18.20 11.48
N GLY A 81 -19.75 17.56 10.56
CA GLY A 81 -21.03 18.07 10.07
C GLY A 81 -22.16 18.03 11.11
N ASP A 82 -22.15 17.03 12.00
CA ASP A 82 -23.12 16.93 13.09
C ASP A 82 -22.78 17.89 14.23
N ILE A 83 -21.47 18.09 14.49
CA ILE A 83 -20.99 19.13 15.42
C ILE A 83 -21.45 20.50 14.91
N LEU A 84 -21.20 20.81 13.64
CA LEU A 84 -21.59 22.09 13.05
C LEU A 84 -23.10 22.33 13.14
N ARG A 85 -23.90 21.30 12.87
CA ARG A 85 -25.37 21.40 12.96
C ARG A 85 -25.82 21.76 14.37
N LYS A 86 -25.36 21.02 15.38
CA LYS A 86 -25.72 21.25 16.79
C LYS A 86 -25.21 22.58 17.33
N VAL A 87 -24.01 22.99 16.90
CA VAL A 87 -23.46 24.30 17.25
C VAL A 87 -24.31 25.40 16.66
N ASN A 88 -24.69 25.31 15.38
CA ASN A 88 -25.55 26.30 14.76
C ASN A 88 -26.96 26.30 15.36
N GLU A 89 -27.53 25.16 15.73
CA GLU A 89 -28.80 25.08 16.48
C GLU A 89 -28.72 25.83 17.82
N GLN A 90 -27.64 25.64 18.58
CA GLN A 90 -27.45 26.33 19.85
C GLN A 90 -27.16 27.83 19.67
N LEU A 91 -26.37 28.21 18.66
CA LEU A 91 -26.13 29.62 18.32
C LEU A 91 -27.42 30.32 17.90
N SER A 92 -28.25 29.68 17.06
CA SER A 92 -29.58 30.17 16.70
C SER A 92 -30.47 30.35 17.94
N GLY A 93 -30.45 29.39 18.87
CA GLY A 93 -31.20 29.48 20.14
C GLY A 93 -30.72 30.60 21.08
N HIS A 94 -29.49 31.09 20.92
CA HIS A 94 -28.94 32.24 21.64
C HIS A 94 -28.99 33.54 20.82
N ASN A 95 -29.76 33.57 19.73
CA ASN A 95 -29.87 34.69 18.79
C ASN A 95 -28.51 35.14 18.22
N GLN A 96 -27.64 34.17 17.94
CA GLN A 96 -26.30 34.40 17.37
C GLN A 96 -26.22 33.89 15.92
N ARG A 97 -25.33 34.51 15.15
CA ARG A 97 -25.10 34.16 13.74
C ARG A 97 -24.57 32.72 13.61
N ALA A 98 -25.12 31.96 12.67
CA ALA A 98 -24.59 30.65 12.30
C ALA A 98 -23.14 30.74 11.80
N ILE A 99 -22.34 29.71 12.07
CA ILE A 99 -20.95 29.64 11.63
C ILE A 99 -20.76 28.65 10.49
N SER A 100 -19.67 28.86 9.75
CA SER A 100 -19.19 27.92 8.73
C SER A 100 -18.35 26.80 9.34
N LEU A 101 -18.25 25.67 8.64
CA LEU A 101 -17.34 24.57 9.00
C LEU A 101 -15.88 25.03 9.15
N ARG A 102 -15.43 25.97 8.31
CA ARG A 102 -14.06 26.50 8.36
C ARG A 102 -13.82 27.32 9.64
N THR A 103 -14.83 28.09 10.06
CA THR A 103 -14.77 28.87 11.30
C THR A 103 -14.70 27.94 12.51
N LEU A 104 -15.54 26.89 12.51
CA LEU A 104 -15.53 25.85 13.53
C LEU A 104 -14.16 25.15 13.61
N GLN A 105 -13.62 24.71 12.48
CA GLN A 105 -12.31 24.04 12.42
C GLN A 105 -11.16 24.93 12.92
N ARG A 106 -11.18 26.22 12.57
CA ARG A 106 -10.18 27.19 13.06
C ARG A 106 -10.26 27.32 14.58
N LYS A 107 -11.47 27.46 15.15
CA LYS A 107 -11.65 27.59 16.59
C LYS A 107 -11.32 26.33 17.38
N ILE A 108 -11.68 25.16 16.86
CA ILE A 108 -11.25 23.87 17.42
C ILE A 108 -9.72 23.82 17.52
N LYS A 109 -9.02 24.24 16.47
CA LYS A 109 -7.55 24.32 16.47
C LYS A 109 -7.01 25.37 17.45
N ASP A 110 -7.59 26.58 17.46
CA ASP A 110 -7.16 27.68 18.33
C ASP A 110 -7.35 27.34 19.82
N TRP A 111 -8.40 26.59 20.16
CA TRP A 111 -8.67 26.10 21.52
C TRP A 111 -7.90 24.82 21.88
N GLY A 112 -7.08 24.27 20.98
CA GLY A 112 -6.35 23.02 21.20
C GLY A 112 -7.25 21.78 21.34
N LEU A 113 -8.55 21.90 21.04
CA LEU A 113 -9.48 20.78 21.13
C LEU A 113 -9.14 19.77 20.02
N GLY A 114 -8.65 18.59 20.40
CA GLY A 114 -8.20 17.55 19.46
C GLY A 114 -6.69 17.47 19.24
N GLN A 115 -5.88 18.27 19.97
CA GLN A 115 -4.47 17.95 20.12
C GLN A 115 -4.33 16.89 21.20
N ILE A 116 -3.92 15.70 20.78
CA ILE A 116 -3.58 14.60 21.65
C ILE A 116 -2.13 14.79 22.07
N GLU A 117 -1.82 14.65 23.36
CA GLU A 117 -0.44 14.63 23.82
C GLU A 117 0.28 13.43 23.20
N THR A 118 1.07 13.70 22.16
CA THR A 118 1.71 12.66 21.34
C THR A 118 2.65 11.78 22.13
N ASN A 119 3.18 12.25 23.27
CA ASN A 119 4.08 11.49 24.12
C ASN A 119 3.30 10.49 25.00
N SER A 120 2.23 10.92 25.66
CA SER A 120 1.35 10.04 26.45
C SER A 120 0.79 8.91 25.58
N VAL A 121 0.31 9.25 24.38
CA VAL A 121 -0.22 8.26 23.44
C VAL A 121 0.85 7.36 22.86
N ARG A 122 2.08 7.85 22.69
CA ARG A 122 3.21 7.02 22.28
C ARG A 122 3.56 5.98 23.34
N GLU A 123 3.66 6.39 24.61
CA GLU A 123 3.94 5.46 25.71
C GLU A 123 2.83 4.41 25.82
N LEU A 124 1.57 4.84 25.79
CA LEU A 124 0.43 3.93 25.84
C LEU A 124 0.44 2.93 24.68
N ILE A 125 0.70 3.39 23.45
CA ILE A 125 0.81 2.52 22.27
C ILE A 125 2.01 1.57 22.39
N GLN A 126 3.14 2.03 22.93
CA GLN A 126 4.32 1.21 23.15
C GLN A 126 4.00 0.06 24.12
N THR A 127 3.40 0.35 25.27
CA THR A 127 3.04 -0.66 26.27
C THR A 127 2.07 -1.69 25.70
N GLN A 128 1.10 -1.27 24.87
CA GLN A 128 0.18 -2.20 24.23
C GLN A 128 0.86 -3.02 23.12
N LEU A 129 1.83 -2.45 22.39
CA LEU A 129 2.63 -3.21 21.42
C LEU A 129 3.50 -4.27 22.10
N ASP A 130 4.10 -3.93 23.24
CA ASP A 130 4.95 -4.86 24.01
C ASP A 130 4.11 -6.01 24.60
N ASN A 131 2.82 -5.78 24.83
CA ASN A 131 1.85 -6.82 25.19
C ASN A 131 1.35 -7.67 24.00
N GLY A 132 1.85 -7.44 22.78
CA GLY A 132 1.57 -8.27 21.60
C GLY A 132 0.24 -8.00 20.89
N TYR A 133 -0.45 -6.90 21.18
CA TYR A 133 -1.76 -6.60 20.58
C TYR A 133 -1.68 -6.31 19.08
N GLN A 134 -2.68 -6.79 18.33
CA GLN A 134 -2.79 -6.52 16.90
C GLN A 134 -3.27 -5.08 16.64
N PRO A 135 -2.99 -4.48 15.46
CA PRO A 135 -3.32 -3.08 15.18
C PRO A 135 -4.80 -2.69 15.37
N LEU A 136 -5.72 -3.63 15.18
CA LEU A 136 -7.16 -3.42 15.37
C LEU A 136 -7.58 -3.43 16.85
N GLU A 137 -6.96 -4.29 17.66
CA GLU A 137 -7.18 -4.33 19.11
C GLU A 137 -6.50 -3.13 19.78
N LEU A 138 -5.36 -2.72 19.24
CA LEU A 138 -4.59 -1.59 19.72
C LEU A 138 -5.37 -0.28 19.56
N ILE A 139 -6.05 -0.07 18.44
CA ILE A 139 -6.89 1.14 18.28
C ILE A 139 -8.08 1.16 19.23
N GLU A 140 -8.74 0.02 19.45
CA GLU A 140 -9.88 -0.07 20.35
C GLU A 140 -9.47 0.26 21.79
N ARG A 141 -8.34 -0.30 22.24
CA ARG A 141 -7.80 -0.04 23.58
C ARG A 141 -7.30 1.38 23.75
N VAL A 142 -6.52 1.89 22.78
CA VAL A 142 -6.04 3.27 22.81
C VAL A 142 -7.21 4.23 22.86
N ASN A 143 -8.26 4.02 22.05
CA ASN A 143 -9.44 4.88 22.08
C ASN A 143 -10.27 4.75 23.35
N THR A 144 -10.34 3.56 23.95
CA THR A 144 -11.02 3.35 25.24
C THR A 144 -10.30 4.10 26.36
N GLN A 145 -8.97 4.04 26.38
CA GLN A 145 -8.14 4.68 27.40
C GLN A 145 -8.08 6.21 27.21
N LEU A 146 -8.00 6.68 25.96
CA LEU A 146 -8.17 8.10 25.62
C LEU A 146 -9.54 8.62 26.04
N SER A 147 -10.60 7.83 25.85
CA SER A 147 -11.94 8.22 26.31
C SER A 147 -12.03 8.33 27.83
N ALA A 148 -11.32 7.47 28.57
CA ALA A 148 -11.26 7.54 30.03
C ALA A 148 -10.49 8.76 30.54
N GLU A 149 -9.48 9.21 29.79
CA GLU A 149 -8.67 10.40 30.08
C GLU A 149 -9.27 11.71 29.55
N ASN A 150 -10.51 11.70 29.04
CA ASN A 150 -11.15 12.83 28.36
C ASN A 150 -10.29 13.39 27.22
N GLN A 151 -9.70 12.50 26.43
CA GLN A 151 -8.96 12.81 25.21
C GLN A 151 -9.73 12.32 23.97
N CYS A 152 -9.40 12.89 22.81
CA CYS A 152 -10.02 12.52 21.55
C CYS A 152 -9.48 11.18 21.05
N GLY A 153 -10.37 10.27 20.63
CA GLY A 153 -9.97 9.03 19.98
C GLY A 153 -9.24 9.27 18.65
N ILE A 154 -8.30 8.39 18.32
CA ILE A 154 -7.57 8.38 17.05
C ILE A 154 -8.21 7.45 16.03
N SER A 155 -8.11 7.82 14.75
CA SER A 155 -8.49 6.94 13.64
C SER A 155 -7.38 5.92 13.33
N LEU A 156 -7.72 4.81 12.67
CA LEU A 156 -6.73 3.78 12.28
C LEU A 156 -5.65 4.36 11.38
N ARG A 157 -6.03 5.29 10.50
CA ARG A 157 -5.09 5.98 9.60
C ARG A 157 -4.13 6.88 10.38
N THR A 158 -4.63 7.57 11.40
CA THR A 158 -3.83 8.43 12.28
C THR A 158 -2.86 7.58 13.10
N LEU A 159 -3.34 6.46 13.67
CA LEU A 159 -2.52 5.49 14.36
C LEU A 159 -1.40 4.93 13.47
N GLN A 160 -1.72 4.49 12.25
CA GLN A 160 -0.72 3.98 11.31
C GLN A 160 0.33 5.03 10.93
N LYS A 161 -0.08 6.28 10.78
CA LYS A 161 0.84 7.40 10.52
C LYS A 161 1.80 7.59 11.69
N HIS A 162 1.28 7.63 12.92
CA HIS A 162 2.10 7.77 14.12
C HIS A 162 3.01 6.57 14.35
N LEU A 163 2.53 5.34 14.16
CA LEU A 163 3.37 4.13 14.23
C LEU A 163 4.55 4.21 13.27
N LYS A 164 4.34 4.74 12.05
CA LYS A 164 5.41 4.95 11.08
C LYS A 164 6.37 6.07 11.51
N GLU A 165 5.85 7.21 11.95
CA GLU A 165 6.63 8.36 12.41
C GLU A 165 7.51 8.01 13.63
N TRP A 166 6.99 7.20 14.54
CA TRP A 166 7.70 6.74 15.73
C TRP A 166 8.58 5.51 15.47
N GLY A 167 8.55 4.94 14.26
CA GLY A 167 9.29 3.73 13.89
C GLY A 167 8.83 2.46 14.62
N LEU A 168 7.58 2.45 15.09
CA LEU A 168 6.94 1.33 15.78
C LEU A 168 6.17 0.42 14.82
N ASP A 169 6.10 0.77 13.55
CA ASP A 169 5.52 -0.10 12.54
C ASP A 169 6.40 -1.34 12.29
N ARG A 170 5.73 -2.44 11.95
CA ARG A 170 6.38 -3.74 11.74
C ARG A 170 7.53 -3.68 10.74
N LYS A 171 7.43 -2.86 9.69
CA LYS A 171 8.47 -2.78 8.66
C LYS A 171 9.71 -2.09 9.19
N THR A 172 9.54 -0.99 9.95
CA THR A 172 10.67 -0.29 10.56
C THR A 172 11.35 -1.13 11.64
N LYS A 173 10.59 -1.87 12.46
CA LYS A 173 11.19 -2.82 13.44
C LYS A 173 12.01 -3.92 12.75
N HIS A 174 11.47 -4.54 11.70
CA HIS A 174 12.20 -5.55 10.92
C HIS A 174 13.45 -5.00 10.24
N ALA A 175 13.37 -3.79 9.70
CA ALA A 175 14.51 -3.16 9.05
C ALA A 175 15.63 -2.86 10.05
N ARG A 176 15.29 -2.39 11.27
CA ARG A 176 16.27 -2.17 12.34
C ARG A 176 16.94 -3.47 12.77
N PHE A 177 16.16 -4.49 13.12
CA PHE A 177 16.69 -5.79 13.51
C PHE A 177 17.64 -6.37 12.45
N LEU A 178 17.22 -6.36 11.18
CA LEU A 178 18.06 -6.86 10.09
C LEU A 178 19.32 -6.00 9.88
N GLN A 179 19.24 -4.69 10.09
CA GLN A 179 20.40 -3.81 10.00
C GLN A 179 21.38 -4.06 11.14
N ASP A 180 20.90 -4.32 12.35
CA ASP A 180 21.71 -4.63 13.52
C ASP A 180 22.39 -6.02 13.36
N SER A 181 21.69 -7.00 12.77
CA SER A 181 22.24 -8.32 12.43
C SER A 181 22.99 -8.37 11.09
N TYR A 182 23.28 -7.22 10.45
CA TYR A 182 23.89 -7.18 9.12
C TYR A 182 25.23 -7.93 9.08
N GLU A 183 26.12 -7.66 10.04
CA GLU A 183 27.46 -8.24 10.08
C GLU A 183 27.38 -9.77 10.21
N ASP A 184 26.59 -10.27 11.17
CA ASP A 184 26.37 -11.70 11.37
C ASP A 184 25.79 -12.38 10.13
N ILE A 185 24.78 -11.77 9.48
CA ILE A 185 24.18 -12.30 8.27
C ILE A 185 25.21 -12.35 7.14
N THR A 186 26.04 -11.31 6.99
CA THR A 186 27.08 -11.30 5.95
C THR A 186 28.14 -12.36 6.19
N GLU A 187 28.55 -12.57 7.44
CA GLU A 187 29.51 -13.61 7.80
C GLU A 187 28.96 -15.01 7.49
N LEU A 188 27.70 -15.29 7.88
CA LEU A 188 27.04 -16.56 7.58
C LEU A 188 26.90 -16.80 6.07
N ILE A 189 26.66 -15.75 5.28
CA ILE A 189 26.62 -15.86 3.81
C ILE A 189 28.01 -16.17 3.25
N VAL A 190 29.08 -15.54 3.75
CA VAL A 190 30.47 -15.83 3.36
C VAL A 190 30.84 -17.28 3.69
N GLN A 191 30.37 -17.80 4.82
CA GLN A 191 30.52 -19.21 5.22
C GLN A 191 29.63 -20.18 4.42
N GLN A 192 28.91 -19.70 3.40
CA GLN A 192 28.00 -20.48 2.54
C GLN A 192 26.85 -21.18 3.28
N VAL A 193 26.41 -20.62 4.42
CA VAL A 193 25.24 -21.12 5.12
C VAL A 193 23.99 -20.89 4.25
N PRO A 194 23.11 -21.89 4.08
CA PRO A 194 21.89 -21.71 3.30
C PRO A 194 21.01 -20.57 3.84
N ILE A 195 20.54 -19.69 2.95
CA ILE A 195 19.70 -18.52 3.30
C ILE A 195 18.47 -18.91 4.12
N VAL A 196 17.89 -20.10 3.86
CA VAL A 196 16.74 -20.62 4.62
C VAL A 196 17.10 -20.89 6.07
N THR A 197 18.33 -21.37 6.34
CA THR A 197 18.83 -21.62 7.69
C THR A 197 19.07 -20.30 8.44
N ILE A 198 19.66 -19.31 7.76
CA ILE A 198 19.87 -17.97 8.31
C ILE A 198 18.52 -17.36 8.69
N LEU A 199 17.56 -17.36 7.77
CA LEU A 199 16.21 -16.83 8.02
C LEU A 199 15.50 -17.54 9.19
N ARG A 200 15.71 -18.85 9.35
CA ARG A 200 15.14 -19.58 10.50
C ARG A 200 15.75 -19.09 11.81
N SER A 201 17.08 -19.00 11.91
CA SER A 201 17.73 -18.51 13.13
C SER A 201 17.33 -17.08 13.48
N MET A 202 17.18 -16.21 12.48
CA MET A 202 16.71 -14.84 12.68
C MET A 202 15.27 -14.80 13.18
N ASN A 203 14.39 -15.67 12.65
CA ASN A 203 13.02 -15.75 13.14
C ASN A 203 12.93 -16.32 14.56
N GLU A 204 13.84 -17.21 14.96
CA GLU A 204 13.95 -17.69 16.34
C GLU A 204 14.36 -16.55 17.28
N ALA A 205 15.40 -15.77 16.92
CA ALA A 205 15.82 -14.60 17.70
C ALA A 205 14.71 -13.52 17.80
N LEU A 206 13.98 -13.28 16.71
CA LEU A 206 12.83 -12.37 16.73
C LEU A 206 11.72 -12.85 17.66
N GLU A 207 11.47 -14.16 17.74
CA GLU A 207 10.48 -14.71 18.66
C GLU A 207 10.89 -14.55 20.13
N GLU A 208 12.18 -14.70 20.43
CA GLU A 208 12.73 -14.43 21.77
C GLU A 208 12.55 -12.95 22.17
N GLU A 209 12.66 -12.02 21.22
CA GLU A 209 12.40 -10.59 21.42
C GLU A 209 10.89 -10.21 21.36
N GLY A 210 9.98 -11.18 21.18
CA GLY A 210 8.55 -10.93 21.05
C GLY A 210 8.14 -10.21 19.75
N LEU A 211 9.04 -10.19 18.76
CA LEU A 211 8.81 -9.58 17.46
C LEU A 211 8.17 -10.56 16.47
N PRO A 212 7.34 -10.08 15.54
CA PRO A 212 6.69 -10.94 14.58
C PRO A 212 7.70 -11.47 13.55
N ARG A 213 7.54 -12.73 13.12
CA ARG A 213 8.41 -13.34 12.09
C ARG A 213 8.53 -12.50 10.81
N ILE A 214 9.72 -12.55 10.21
CA ILE A 214 10.05 -12.01 8.89
C ILE A 214 9.74 -13.05 7.81
N SER A 215 9.05 -12.60 6.76
CA SER A 215 8.78 -13.46 5.60
C SER A 215 10.02 -13.62 4.72
N GLU A 216 10.16 -14.76 4.07
CA GLU A 216 11.25 -15.03 3.12
C GLU A 216 11.36 -13.94 2.04
N ARG A 217 10.22 -13.47 1.51
CA ARG A 217 10.19 -12.39 0.52
C ARG A 217 10.77 -11.08 1.07
N THR A 218 10.48 -10.74 2.32
CA THR A 218 11.01 -9.52 2.96
C THR A 218 12.51 -9.65 3.15
N PHE A 219 12.98 -10.80 3.63
CA PHE A 219 14.39 -11.07 3.85
C PHE A 219 15.21 -10.95 2.55
N TYR A 220 14.75 -11.59 1.46
CA TYR A 220 15.43 -11.47 0.16
C TYR A 220 15.50 -10.05 -0.38
N LYS A 221 14.48 -9.21 -0.12
CA LYS A 221 14.53 -7.81 -0.54
C LYS A 221 15.61 -7.02 0.21
N HIS A 222 15.85 -7.34 1.49
CA HIS A 222 16.93 -6.72 2.25
C HIS A 222 18.30 -7.22 1.80
N LEU A 223 18.44 -8.53 1.58
CA LEU A 223 19.64 -9.09 0.97
C LEU A 223 19.97 -8.42 -0.38
N GLU A 224 18.97 -8.21 -1.23
CA GLU A 224 19.12 -7.50 -2.51
C GLU A 224 19.57 -6.04 -2.31
N SER A 225 19.01 -5.33 -1.33
CA SER A 225 19.45 -3.97 -1.00
C SER A 225 20.87 -3.88 -0.45
N TRP A 226 21.37 -4.95 0.14
CA TRP A 226 22.76 -5.08 0.60
C TRP A 226 23.71 -5.59 -0.49
N GLY A 227 23.22 -5.77 -1.73
CA GLY A 227 24.03 -6.22 -2.86
C GLY A 227 24.18 -7.74 -2.98
N PHE A 228 23.53 -8.52 -2.11
CA PHE A 228 23.47 -9.97 -2.25
C PHE A 228 22.45 -10.33 -3.34
N GLN A 229 22.96 -10.74 -4.51
CA GLN A 229 22.12 -11.29 -5.55
C GLN A 229 21.64 -12.70 -5.14
N ARG A 230 20.35 -12.99 -5.41
CA ARG A 230 19.88 -14.38 -5.45
C ARG A 230 20.85 -15.16 -6.34
N GLN A 231 21.43 -16.25 -5.81
CA GLN A 231 22.38 -17.15 -6.48
C GLN A 231 22.38 -16.97 -7.99
N GLU A 232 23.52 -16.56 -8.54
CA GLU A 232 23.66 -16.22 -9.96
C GLU A 232 22.99 -17.34 -10.78
N ARG A 233 21.93 -16.98 -11.50
CA ARG A 233 21.19 -17.96 -12.30
C ARG A 233 22.21 -18.57 -13.26
N VAL A 234 22.36 -19.90 -13.22
CA VAL A 234 23.21 -20.64 -14.16
C VAL A 234 22.97 -20.07 -15.56
N ARG A 235 23.99 -19.43 -16.12
CA ARG A 235 23.94 -18.93 -17.49
C ARG A 235 23.88 -20.14 -18.40
N ILE A 236 22.84 -20.20 -19.22
CA ILE A 236 22.72 -21.23 -20.25
C ILE A 236 23.67 -20.83 -21.35
N THR A 237 24.86 -21.43 -21.36
CA THR A 237 25.85 -21.28 -22.43
C THR A 237 25.53 -22.25 -23.57
N ASP A 238 25.99 -21.93 -24.78
CA ASP A 238 25.83 -22.82 -25.93
C ASP A 238 26.52 -24.16 -25.70
N GLU A 239 27.68 -24.16 -25.04
CA GLU A 239 28.36 -25.39 -24.61
C GLU A 239 27.47 -26.26 -23.72
N LEU A 240 26.77 -25.68 -22.74
CA LEU A 240 25.86 -26.42 -21.89
C LEU A 240 24.69 -27.00 -22.69
N VAL A 241 24.17 -26.25 -23.67
CA VAL A 241 23.11 -26.73 -24.57
C VAL A 241 23.60 -27.92 -25.38
N ASP A 242 24.78 -27.85 -25.98
CA ASP A 242 25.36 -28.92 -26.80
C ASP A 242 25.62 -30.19 -25.99
N ARG A 243 26.16 -30.04 -24.77
CA ARG A 243 26.39 -31.15 -23.84
C ARG A 243 25.10 -31.84 -23.41
N VAL A 244 24.04 -31.07 -23.19
CA VAL A 244 22.70 -31.61 -22.88
C VAL A 244 22.09 -32.28 -24.11
N ARG A 245 22.19 -31.65 -25.29
CA ARG A 245 21.67 -32.16 -26.56
C ARG A 245 22.31 -33.50 -26.92
N TYR A 246 23.64 -33.57 -26.87
CA TYR A 246 24.40 -34.79 -27.14
C TYR A 246 23.95 -35.93 -26.23
N ARG A 247 23.89 -35.70 -24.91
CA ARG A 247 23.48 -36.74 -23.96
C ARG A 247 22.02 -37.14 -24.08
N PHE A 248 21.15 -36.20 -24.46
CA PHE A 248 19.75 -36.47 -24.67
C PHE A 248 19.50 -37.32 -25.92
N PHE A 249 20.08 -36.95 -27.07
CA PHE A 249 19.81 -37.62 -28.33
C PHE A 249 20.68 -38.85 -28.60
N VAL A 250 21.98 -38.79 -28.28
CA VAL A 250 22.93 -39.87 -28.58
C VAL A 250 22.85 -41.00 -27.54
N TYR A 251 22.85 -40.65 -26.26
CA TYR A 251 22.80 -41.64 -25.17
C TYR A 251 21.39 -41.90 -24.62
N GLY A 252 20.39 -41.08 -24.96
CA GLY A 252 19.03 -41.25 -24.47
C GLY A 252 18.86 -41.04 -22.97
N LEU A 253 19.79 -40.31 -22.32
CA LEU A 253 19.85 -40.21 -20.86
C LEU A 253 18.64 -39.49 -20.27
N SER A 254 18.26 -39.89 -19.05
CA SER A 254 17.24 -39.20 -18.24
C SER A 254 17.73 -37.82 -17.77
N ASP A 255 16.84 -36.88 -17.44
CA ASP A 255 17.23 -35.53 -17.01
C ASP A 255 18.10 -35.55 -15.74
N ARG A 256 17.85 -36.52 -14.84
CA ARG A 256 18.66 -36.75 -13.65
C ARG A 256 20.06 -37.26 -14.00
N SER A 257 20.16 -38.15 -14.99
CA SER A 257 21.43 -38.68 -15.47
C SER A 257 22.23 -37.61 -16.22
N ILE A 258 21.58 -36.83 -17.10
CA ILE A 258 22.19 -35.68 -17.77
C ILE A 258 22.73 -34.69 -16.73
N LEU A 259 21.95 -34.37 -15.68
CA LEU A 259 22.41 -33.49 -14.61
C LEU A 259 23.68 -34.00 -13.93
N ARG A 260 23.65 -35.28 -13.55
CA ARG A 260 24.79 -35.94 -12.91
C ARG A 260 26.03 -35.86 -13.80
N ASP A 261 25.90 -36.14 -15.09
CA ASP A 261 27.03 -36.21 -16.01
C ASP A 261 27.57 -34.81 -16.35
N VAL A 262 26.70 -33.83 -16.58
CA VAL A 262 27.10 -32.44 -16.82
C VAL A 262 27.82 -31.87 -15.60
N GLN A 263 27.35 -32.18 -14.38
CA GLN A 263 28.00 -31.71 -13.15
C GLN A 263 29.31 -32.46 -12.84
N LYS A 264 29.34 -33.78 -13.00
CA LYS A 264 30.50 -34.61 -12.59
C LYS A 264 31.58 -34.72 -13.66
N LEU A 265 31.20 -34.90 -14.92
CA LEU A 265 32.14 -35.14 -16.02
C LEU A 265 32.56 -33.83 -16.66
N ASP A 266 31.61 -32.97 -17.01
CA ASP A 266 31.92 -31.70 -17.69
C ASP A 266 32.26 -30.57 -16.71
N LYS A 267 32.05 -30.78 -15.40
CA LYS A 267 32.25 -29.78 -14.33
C LYS A 267 31.52 -28.45 -14.59
N LEU A 268 30.42 -28.50 -15.34
CA LEU A 268 29.63 -27.31 -15.66
C LEU A 268 28.62 -27.03 -14.55
N PRO A 269 28.49 -25.76 -14.10
CA PRO A 269 27.45 -25.39 -13.15
C PRO A 269 26.10 -25.58 -13.83
N CYS A 270 25.28 -26.49 -13.31
CA CYS A 270 23.97 -26.79 -13.88
C CYS A 270 22.96 -27.16 -12.80
N THR A 271 21.69 -26.81 -13.01
CA THR A 271 20.58 -27.19 -12.12
C THR A 271 19.56 -28.06 -12.86
N ALA A 272 18.78 -28.84 -12.11
CA ALA A 272 17.68 -29.63 -12.68
C ALA A 272 16.64 -28.76 -13.41
N TYR A 273 16.50 -27.50 -13.02
CA TYR A 273 15.65 -26.54 -13.72
C TYR A 273 16.28 -26.10 -15.05
N ALA A 274 17.59 -25.80 -15.07
CA ALA A 274 18.30 -25.41 -16.28
C ALA A 274 18.20 -26.49 -17.38
N ILE A 275 18.38 -27.77 -17.05
CA ILE A 275 18.24 -28.88 -18.01
C ILE A 275 16.83 -28.97 -18.57
N ARG A 276 15.80 -28.89 -17.70
CA ARG A 276 14.41 -28.88 -18.16
C ARG A 276 14.15 -27.70 -19.10
N LYS A 277 14.63 -26.51 -18.74
CA LYS A 277 14.48 -25.31 -19.55
C LYS A 277 15.15 -25.46 -20.92
N ILE A 278 16.39 -25.94 -20.98
CA ILE A 278 17.11 -26.25 -22.24
C ILE A 278 16.28 -27.24 -23.07
N ARG A 279 15.82 -28.34 -22.47
CA ARG A 279 15.03 -29.34 -23.20
C ARG A 279 13.75 -28.78 -23.81
N TYR A 280 13.01 -27.96 -23.06
CA TYR A 280 11.79 -27.35 -23.58
C TYR A 280 12.07 -26.32 -24.66
N GLN A 281 13.06 -25.46 -24.46
CA GLN A 281 13.40 -24.38 -25.39
C GLN A 281 13.91 -24.92 -26.73
N TYR A 282 14.65 -26.03 -26.71
CA TYR A 282 15.24 -26.65 -27.89
C TYR A 282 14.44 -27.87 -28.39
N GLY A 283 13.18 -28.03 -27.98
CA GLY A 283 12.29 -29.06 -28.52
C GLY A 283 12.71 -30.52 -28.25
N MET A 284 13.52 -30.77 -27.22
CA MET A 284 14.06 -32.09 -26.86
C MET A 284 12.98 -32.97 -26.18
N LYS A 285 12.01 -33.41 -26.97
CA LYS A 285 10.89 -34.27 -26.53
C LYS A 285 11.27 -35.76 -26.63
N ARG A 286 10.86 -36.56 -25.65
CA ARG A 286 10.98 -38.05 -25.70
C ARG A 286 9.72 -38.75 -26.21
N ARG A 287 8.58 -38.06 -26.14
CA ARG A 287 7.26 -38.57 -26.53
C ARG A 287 6.49 -37.44 -27.20
N TYR A 288 5.82 -37.77 -28.30
CA TYR A 288 4.86 -36.91 -28.97
C TYR A 288 3.47 -37.19 -28.38
N ARG A 289 2.69 -36.13 -28.14
CA ARG A 289 1.35 -36.27 -27.54
C ARG A 289 0.26 -36.45 -28.59
N THR A 290 0.48 -35.93 -29.79
CA THR A 290 -0.46 -36.02 -30.91
C THR A 290 0.21 -36.69 -32.12
N GLU A 291 -0.61 -37.27 -32.98
CA GLU A 291 -0.14 -37.91 -34.21
C GLU A 291 0.39 -36.87 -35.22
N GLU A 292 -0.21 -35.68 -35.25
CA GLU A 292 0.25 -34.53 -36.03
C GLU A 292 1.67 -34.08 -35.65
N GLU A 293 1.98 -34.01 -34.36
CA GLU A 293 3.34 -33.67 -33.89
C GLU A 293 4.36 -34.72 -34.35
N ARG A 294 3.97 -36.00 -34.32
CA ARG A 294 4.82 -37.11 -34.76
C ARG A 294 5.06 -37.05 -36.27
N LEU A 295 4.01 -36.84 -37.06
CA LEU A 295 4.10 -36.73 -38.52
C LEU A 295 4.94 -35.51 -38.94
N SER A 296 4.75 -34.37 -38.29
CA SER A 296 5.56 -33.17 -38.55
C SER A 296 7.05 -33.40 -38.27
N ASN A 297 7.40 -34.12 -37.20
CA ASN A 297 8.80 -34.44 -36.91
C ASN A 297 9.39 -35.40 -37.94
N LEU A 298 8.63 -36.42 -38.35
CA LEU A 298 9.03 -37.36 -39.40
C LEU A 298 9.26 -36.67 -40.74
N LEU A 299 8.37 -35.75 -41.14
CA LEU A 299 8.54 -34.97 -42.37
C LEU A 299 9.81 -34.12 -42.33
N ARG A 300 10.11 -33.46 -41.19
CA ARG A 300 11.37 -32.72 -41.02
C ARG A 300 12.60 -33.62 -41.06
N ALA A 301 12.50 -34.83 -40.53
CA ALA A 301 13.56 -35.84 -40.62
C ALA A 301 13.81 -36.27 -42.07
N ILE A 302 12.73 -36.50 -42.83
CA ILE A 302 12.80 -36.85 -44.26
C ILE A 302 13.41 -35.69 -45.05
N GLU A 303 12.89 -34.48 -44.90
CA GLU A 303 13.43 -33.27 -45.55
C GLU A 303 14.92 -33.06 -45.24
N PHE A 304 15.33 -33.31 -43.99
CA PHE A 304 16.74 -33.24 -43.61
C PHE A 304 17.59 -34.27 -44.36
N ILE A 305 17.15 -35.53 -44.39
CA ILE A 305 17.86 -36.60 -45.10
C ILE A 305 17.90 -36.30 -46.61
N GLU A 306 16.81 -35.84 -47.21
CA GLU A 306 16.73 -35.48 -48.63
C GLU A 306 17.65 -34.30 -48.97
N SER A 307 17.65 -33.26 -48.14
CA SER A 307 18.54 -32.10 -48.28
C SER A 307 20.02 -32.50 -48.20
N ASP A 308 20.34 -33.48 -47.35
CA ASP A 308 21.71 -33.93 -47.14
C ASP A 308 22.16 -34.95 -48.20
N LEU A 309 21.24 -35.78 -48.70
CA LEU A 309 21.45 -36.65 -49.86
C LEU A 309 21.82 -35.86 -51.12
N GLN A 310 21.22 -34.68 -51.30
CA GLN A 310 21.58 -33.77 -52.39
C GLN A 310 23.01 -33.22 -52.27
N LYS A 311 23.56 -33.15 -51.05
CA LYS A 311 24.90 -32.62 -50.77
C LYS A 311 25.97 -33.71 -50.75
N SER A 312 25.63 -34.92 -50.31
CA SER A 312 26.55 -36.04 -50.22
C SER A 312 25.84 -37.39 -50.34
N PRO A 313 26.28 -38.29 -51.25
CA PRO A 313 25.73 -39.64 -51.34
C PRO A 313 26.16 -40.55 -50.18
N ALA A 314 27.03 -40.08 -49.27
CA ALA A 314 27.52 -40.86 -48.13
C ALA A 314 26.38 -41.38 -47.23
N VAL A 315 25.28 -40.64 -47.13
CA VAL A 315 24.09 -41.02 -46.34
C VAL A 315 23.48 -42.35 -46.84
N LEU A 316 23.56 -42.66 -48.14
CA LEU A 316 23.06 -43.93 -48.71
C LEU A 316 23.90 -45.15 -48.27
N SER A 317 25.16 -44.93 -47.93
CA SER A 317 26.06 -45.98 -47.46
C SER A 317 25.99 -46.22 -45.95
N MET A 318 25.28 -45.35 -45.21
CA MET A 318 25.14 -45.50 -43.77
C MET A 318 24.14 -46.61 -43.44
N GLY A 319 24.57 -47.56 -42.61
CA GLY A 319 23.67 -48.56 -42.05
C GLY A 319 22.56 -47.92 -41.20
N ARG A 320 21.44 -48.64 -41.03
CA ARG A 320 20.25 -48.17 -40.30
C ARG A 320 20.56 -47.55 -38.93
N GLU A 321 21.49 -48.13 -38.17
CA GLU A 321 21.89 -47.62 -36.86
C GLU A 321 22.62 -46.28 -36.93
N TYR A 322 23.48 -46.12 -37.93
CA TYR A 322 24.21 -44.86 -38.16
C TYR A 322 23.26 -43.77 -38.63
N LEU A 323 22.33 -44.08 -39.54
CA LEU A 323 21.27 -43.16 -39.96
C LEU A 323 20.40 -42.72 -38.78
N TYR A 324 20.05 -43.66 -37.89
CA TYR A 324 19.30 -43.33 -36.68
C TYR A 324 20.04 -42.34 -35.78
N VAL A 325 21.32 -42.58 -35.51
CA VAL A 325 22.14 -41.67 -34.69
C VAL A 325 22.34 -40.32 -35.38
N TYR A 326 22.56 -40.34 -36.70
CA TYR A 326 22.79 -39.15 -37.52
C TYR A 326 21.60 -38.19 -37.51
N VAL A 327 20.39 -38.70 -37.74
CA VAL A 327 19.15 -37.90 -37.69
C VAL A 327 18.89 -37.38 -36.27
N ARG A 328 19.19 -38.19 -35.25
CA ARG A 328 19.05 -37.79 -33.84
C ARG A 328 20.00 -36.67 -33.42
N GLN A 329 21.22 -36.60 -33.98
CA GLN A 329 22.13 -35.48 -33.69
C GLN A 329 21.52 -34.12 -34.09
N GLN A 330 20.68 -34.10 -35.13
CA GLN A 330 19.93 -32.91 -35.53
C GLN A 330 18.69 -32.63 -34.65
N GLY A 331 18.42 -33.47 -33.66
CA GLY A 331 17.29 -33.32 -32.75
C GLY A 331 15.96 -33.79 -33.35
N LEU A 332 16.03 -34.59 -34.41
CA LEU A 332 14.90 -35.17 -35.12
C LEU A 332 14.76 -36.66 -34.75
N ASP A 333 13.56 -37.20 -34.86
CA ASP A 333 13.31 -38.62 -34.70
C ASP A 333 13.06 -39.25 -36.06
N SER A 334 13.93 -40.18 -36.47
CA SER A 334 13.83 -40.86 -37.78
C SER A 334 12.75 -41.94 -37.83
N GLY A 335 12.06 -42.22 -36.72
CA GLY A 335 11.06 -43.30 -36.63
C GLY A 335 11.67 -44.71 -36.68
N LEU A 336 12.97 -44.83 -36.91
CA LEU A 336 13.71 -46.08 -36.91
C LEU A 336 14.00 -46.50 -35.46
N SER A 337 13.21 -47.40 -34.87
CA SER A 337 13.53 -47.86 -33.51
C SER A 337 14.84 -48.66 -33.51
N ARG A 338 15.69 -48.44 -32.49
CA ARG A 338 16.71 -49.40 -32.07
C ARG A 338 15.96 -50.62 -31.56
N THR A 339 15.88 -51.67 -32.37
CA THR A 339 15.46 -53.02 -31.94
C THR A 339 16.69 -53.77 -31.47
#